data_AF-A0A356V844-F1
#
_entry.id   AF-A0A356V844-F1
#
_cell.length_a   1.000
_cell.length_b   1.000
_cell.length_c   1.000
_cell.angle_alpha   90.00
_cell.angle_beta   90.00
_cell.angle_gamma   90.00
#
_symmetry.space_group_name_H-M   'P 1'
#
loop_
_entity.id
_entity.type
_entity.pdbx_description
1 polymer ?
#
loop_
_entity_poly.entity_id
_entity_poly.type
_entity_poly.pdbx_seq_one_letter_code
_entity_poly.pdbx_strand_id
1 'polypeptide(L)'
;SLFRAFDMEAKGWKLIDPGSAAGLDGSIAKANERGENWFGYYWSPTSIIGKYDMQPVPFGVDYAGDDNWNNCVAVADCDDPKPTAWIQSQVFTIVTDEFMKNGGEINDYLAKRVYTAEAMGSMLVFMADEQADGGDAAVEFLLNHEDLWKTWVSEEVAAKIKGAL
;
A
#
# COMPACT_ATOMS: atom_id res chain seq x y z
N SER A 1 15.46 -10.27 -4.50
CA SER A 1 16.78 -9.84 -3.96
C SER A 1 16.94 -10.11 -2.47
N LEU A 2 16.02 -9.68 -1.58
CA LEU A 2 16.18 -9.86 -0.12
C LEU A 2 16.35 -11.31 0.35
N PHE A 3 15.62 -12.26 -0.24
CA PHE A 3 15.79 -13.69 0.08
C PHE A 3 17.24 -14.18 -0.11
N ARG A 4 17.91 -13.72 -1.18
CA ARG A 4 19.33 -14.00 -1.46
C ARG A 4 20.24 -13.20 -0.52
N ALA A 5 19.93 -11.92 -0.30
CA ALA A 5 20.72 -11.04 0.57
C ALA A 5 20.88 -11.59 1.99
N PHE A 6 19.82 -12.22 2.52
CA PHE A 6 19.83 -12.84 3.85
C PHE A 6 20.24 -14.32 3.82
N ASP A 7 20.70 -14.85 2.69
CA ASP A 7 21.13 -16.24 2.50
C ASP A 7 20.08 -17.26 3.00
N MET A 8 18.82 -17.01 2.68
CA MET A 8 17.69 -17.74 3.25
C MET A 8 17.63 -19.19 2.74
N GLU A 9 18.06 -19.44 1.49
CA GLU A 9 18.12 -20.79 0.93
C GLU A 9 19.11 -21.68 1.68
N ALA A 10 20.33 -21.19 1.96
CA ALA A 10 21.32 -21.94 2.73
C ALA A 10 20.85 -22.20 4.17
N LYS A 11 19.98 -21.35 4.70
CA LYS A 11 19.28 -21.53 5.99
C LYS A 11 18.09 -22.50 5.92
N GLY A 12 17.81 -23.10 4.76
CA GLY A 12 16.77 -24.10 4.57
C GLY A 12 15.38 -23.54 4.25
N TRP A 13 15.26 -22.25 3.98
CA TRP A 13 13.99 -21.64 3.58
C TRP A 13 13.70 -21.88 2.10
N LYS A 14 12.42 -21.85 1.75
CA LYS A 14 11.97 -21.89 0.35
C LYS A 14 11.19 -20.62 0.05
N LEU A 15 11.55 -19.95 -1.05
CA LEU A 15 10.76 -18.85 -1.57
C LEU A 15 9.62 -19.44 -2.41
N ILE A 16 8.38 -19.18 -2.00
CA ILE A 16 7.18 -19.66 -2.67
C ILE A 16 6.53 -18.48 -3.38
N ASP A 17 6.35 -18.60 -4.69
CA ASP A 17 5.58 -17.63 -5.49
C ASP A 17 4.09 -18.01 -5.43
N PRO A 18 3.21 -17.13 -4.88
CA PRO A 18 1.78 -17.38 -4.85
C PRO A 18 1.11 -17.29 -6.23
N GLY A 19 1.80 -16.78 -7.25
CA GLY A 19 1.35 -16.64 -8.64
C GLY A 19 0.34 -15.50 -8.86
N SER A 20 -0.36 -15.04 -7.82
CA SER A 20 -1.28 -13.90 -7.86
C SER A 20 -1.51 -13.30 -6.47
N ALA A 21 -2.02 -12.06 -6.43
CA ALA A 21 -2.46 -11.44 -5.17
C ALA A 21 -3.54 -12.27 -4.47
N ALA A 22 -4.54 -12.77 -5.20
CA ALA A 22 -5.58 -13.64 -4.64
C ALA A 22 -5.01 -14.96 -4.09
N GLY A 23 -3.99 -15.53 -4.74
CA GLY A 23 -3.26 -16.70 -4.23
C GLY A 23 -2.52 -16.42 -2.92
N LEU A 24 -1.93 -15.23 -2.79
CA LEU A 24 -1.25 -14.78 -1.58
C LEU A 24 -2.25 -14.62 -0.43
N ASP A 25 -3.36 -13.90 -0.67
CA ASP A 25 -4.44 -13.70 0.29
C ASP A 25 -5.04 -15.04 0.75
N GLY A 26 -5.26 -15.96 -0.18
CA GLY A 26 -5.75 -17.31 0.11
C GLY A 26 -4.78 -18.13 0.96
N SER A 27 -3.46 -17.94 0.79
CA SER A 27 -2.46 -18.61 1.63
C SER A 27 -2.50 -18.12 3.08
N ILE A 28 -2.72 -16.81 3.27
CA ILE A 28 -2.82 -16.17 4.59
C ILE A 28 -4.11 -16.64 5.29
N ALA A 29 -5.25 -16.54 4.59
CA ALA A 29 -6.55 -16.94 5.12
C ALA A 29 -6.55 -18.41 5.57
N LYS A 30 -6.04 -19.31 4.71
CA LYS A 30 -5.95 -20.73 5.00
C LYS A 30 -5.09 -21.04 6.22
N ALA A 31 -3.96 -20.36 6.40
CA ALA A 31 -3.10 -20.56 7.56
C ALA A 31 -3.81 -20.11 8.85
N ASN A 32 -4.45 -18.94 8.83
CA ASN A 32 -5.22 -18.42 9.96
C ASN A 32 -6.37 -19.36 10.34
N GLU A 33 -7.17 -19.82 9.38
CA GLU A 33 -8.29 -20.76 9.61
C GLU A 33 -7.84 -22.08 10.24
N ARG A 34 -6.60 -22.50 10.00
CA ARG A 34 -6.01 -23.73 10.53
C ARG A 34 -5.23 -23.51 11.84
N GLY A 35 -5.11 -22.28 12.31
CA GLY A 35 -4.23 -21.94 13.44
C GLY A 35 -2.76 -22.23 13.16
N GLU A 36 -2.36 -22.18 11.88
CA GLU A 36 -0.97 -22.39 11.44
C GLU A 36 -0.23 -21.05 11.37
N ASN A 37 1.08 -21.08 11.63
CA ASN A 37 1.92 -19.91 11.45
C ASN A 37 2.03 -19.57 9.95
N TRP A 38 1.94 -18.28 9.63
CA TRP A 38 2.22 -17.77 8.29
C TRP A 38 3.39 -16.78 8.34
N PHE A 39 4.31 -16.88 7.39
CA PHE A 39 5.44 -15.97 7.23
C PHE A 39 5.69 -15.70 5.75
N GLY A 40 5.73 -14.42 5.37
CA GLY A 40 5.91 -14.03 3.97
C GLY A 40 5.89 -12.53 3.77
N TYR A 41 5.95 -12.14 2.50
CA TYR A 41 5.82 -10.74 2.09
C TYR A 41 4.34 -10.35 2.02
N TYR A 42 4.02 -9.18 2.57
CA TYR A 42 2.76 -8.48 2.36
C TYR A 42 2.96 -6.97 2.54
N TRP A 43 1.99 -6.15 2.13
CA TRP A 43 2.07 -4.69 2.22
C TRP A 43 0.86 -4.09 2.94
N SER A 44 1.03 -2.84 3.39
CA SER A 44 0.01 -2.05 4.08
C SER A 44 -0.12 -0.66 3.41
N PRO A 45 -1.33 -0.07 3.35
CA PRO A 45 -2.61 -0.58 3.87
C PRO A 45 -3.28 -1.60 2.94
N THR A 46 -3.93 -2.60 3.54
CA THR A 46 -4.72 -3.66 2.90
C THR A 46 -5.73 -4.23 3.90
N SER A 47 -6.85 -4.78 3.43
CA SER A 47 -7.85 -5.40 4.32
C SER A 47 -7.31 -6.64 5.04
N ILE A 48 -6.43 -7.40 4.39
CA ILE A 48 -5.82 -8.62 4.95
C ILE A 48 -4.96 -8.34 6.19
N ILE A 49 -4.17 -7.25 6.20
CA ILE A 49 -3.37 -6.87 7.38
C ILE A 49 -4.27 -6.63 8.59
N GLY A 50 -5.34 -5.86 8.41
CA GLY A 50 -6.29 -5.55 9.48
C GLY A 50 -7.11 -6.77 9.92
N LYS A 51 -7.62 -7.55 8.96
CA LYS A 51 -8.48 -8.71 9.21
C LYS A 51 -7.81 -9.80 10.05
N TYR A 52 -6.51 -10.02 9.87
CA TYR A 52 -5.78 -11.09 10.55
C TYR A 52 -4.75 -10.57 11.57
N ASP A 53 -4.83 -9.29 11.95
CA ASP A 53 -3.91 -8.63 12.91
C ASP A 53 -2.42 -8.96 12.63
N MET A 54 -2.04 -8.90 11.35
CA MET A 54 -0.71 -9.31 10.91
C MET A 54 0.35 -8.36 11.47
N GLN A 55 1.39 -8.94 12.07
CA GLN A 55 2.47 -8.17 12.67
C GLN A 55 3.69 -8.10 11.74
N PRO A 56 4.32 -6.93 11.59
CA PRO A 56 5.57 -6.82 10.82
C PRO A 56 6.70 -7.53 11.56
N VAL A 57 7.48 -8.32 10.83
CA VAL A 57 8.69 -8.96 11.36
C VAL A 57 9.89 -8.04 11.13
N PRO A 58 10.64 -7.66 12.19
CA PRO A 58 11.85 -6.86 12.02
C PRO A 58 12.88 -7.58 11.15
N PHE A 59 13.52 -6.83 10.24
CA PHE A 59 14.58 -7.38 9.37
C PHE A 59 15.87 -7.73 10.12
N GLY A 60 16.01 -7.29 11.38
CA GLY A 60 17.20 -7.53 12.21
C GLY A 60 18.45 -6.74 11.79
N VAL A 61 18.32 -5.85 10.80
CA VAL A 61 19.35 -4.93 10.33
C VAL A 61 18.70 -3.59 10.02
N ASP A 62 19.50 -2.52 10.00
CA ASP A 62 19.05 -1.20 9.58
C ASP A 62 18.96 -1.10 8.05
N TYR A 63 18.39 -0.01 7.58
CA TYR A 63 18.41 0.33 6.16
C TYR A 63 19.84 0.58 5.69
N ALA A 64 20.27 -0.14 4.65
CA ALA A 64 21.64 -0.11 4.14
C ALA A 64 21.92 1.03 3.14
N GLY A 65 21.00 1.99 3.01
CA GLY A 65 21.16 3.17 2.16
C GLY A 65 20.64 3.01 0.73
N ASP A 66 20.41 4.16 0.10
CA ASP A 66 19.75 4.30 -1.21
C ASP A 66 20.49 3.62 -2.36
N ASP A 67 21.82 3.57 -2.29
CA ASP A 67 22.60 2.90 -3.34
C ASP A 67 22.32 1.40 -3.38
N ASN A 68 22.36 0.72 -2.23
CA ASN A 68 22.02 -0.70 -2.15
C ASN A 68 20.54 -0.95 -2.53
N TRP A 69 19.64 -0.05 -2.15
CA TRP A 69 18.22 -0.22 -2.45
C TRP A 69 17.91 0.02 -3.92
N ASN A 70 18.16 1.23 -4.42
CA ASN A 70 17.71 1.69 -5.72
C ASN A 70 18.48 1.06 -6.88
N ASN A 71 19.76 0.72 -6.68
CA ASN A 71 20.60 0.16 -7.74
C ASN A 71 20.74 -1.37 -7.67
N CYS A 72 20.17 -2.02 -6.66
CA CYS A 72 20.30 -3.47 -6.51
C CYS A 72 19.06 -4.14 -5.91
N VAL A 73 18.70 -3.89 -4.65
CA VAL A 73 17.63 -4.65 -3.96
C VAL A 73 16.28 -4.50 -4.66
N ALA A 74 15.94 -3.29 -5.10
CA ALA A 74 14.69 -2.98 -5.80
C ALA A 74 14.74 -3.26 -7.31
N VAL A 75 15.91 -3.60 -7.85
CA VAL A 75 16.09 -3.90 -9.28
C VAL A 75 16.03 -5.42 -9.49
N ALA A 76 15.44 -5.84 -10.61
CA ALA A 76 15.50 -7.23 -11.04
C ALA A 76 16.96 -7.65 -11.25
N ASP A 77 17.26 -8.93 -11.02
CA ASP A 77 18.54 -9.55 -11.37
C ASP A 77 19.81 -8.92 -10.77
N CYS A 78 19.73 -8.25 -9.61
CA CYS A 78 20.96 -7.84 -8.92
C CYS A 78 21.84 -9.07 -8.58
N ASP A 79 23.13 -8.99 -8.93
CA ASP A 79 24.09 -10.07 -8.72
C ASP A 79 24.41 -10.28 -7.23
N ASP A 80 24.66 -9.21 -6.48
CA ASP A 80 25.13 -9.24 -5.09
C ASP A 80 24.31 -8.33 -4.16
N PRO A 81 23.06 -8.72 -3.83
CA PRO A 81 22.23 -7.93 -2.93
C PRO A 81 22.70 -8.04 -1.48
N LYS A 82 22.89 -6.88 -0.83
CA LYS A 82 23.30 -6.83 0.58
C LYS A 82 22.09 -6.80 1.53
N PRO A 83 22.20 -7.40 2.73
CA PRO A 83 21.16 -7.30 3.76
C PRO A 83 20.76 -5.85 4.02
N THR A 84 19.46 -5.60 4.12
CA THR A 84 18.89 -4.28 4.43
C THR A 84 17.47 -4.43 4.96
N ALA A 85 17.04 -3.50 5.80
CA ALA A 85 15.61 -3.31 6.07
C ALA A 85 14.87 -2.81 4.83
N TRP A 86 13.56 -3.05 4.79
CA TRP A 86 12.64 -2.46 3.81
C TRP A 86 12.54 -0.94 4.03
N ILE A 87 12.52 -0.16 2.95
CA ILE A 87 12.35 1.29 3.04
C ILE A 87 10.92 1.67 3.41
N GLN A 88 10.73 2.87 3.97
CA GLN A 88 9.39 3.43 4.02
C GLN A 88 8.88 3.66 2.58
N SER A 89 7.88 2.88 2.18
CA SER A 89 7.27 3.02 0.86
C SER A 89 6.48 4.32 0.78
N GLN A 90 6.60 5.02 -0.34
CA GLN A 90 5.92 6.27 -0.62
C GLN A 90 5.00 6.10 -1.83
N VAL A 91 3.81 6.68 -1.76
CA VAL A 91 2.85 6.72 -2.88
C VAL A 91 2.81 8.14 -3.39
N PHE A 92 3.09 8.31 -4.68
CA PHE A 92 3.14 9.62 -5.33
C PHE A 92 1.99 9.79 -6.31
N THR A 93 1.46 11.01 -6.38
CA THR A 93 0.65 11.44 -7.52
C THR A 93 1.60 11.96 -8.58
N ILE A 94 1.71 11.26 -9.71
CA ILE A 94 2.59 11.63 -10.83
C ILE A 94 1.72 12.11 -12.00
N VAL A 95 2.09 13.25 -12.56
CA VAL A 95 1.44 13.88 -13.71
C VAL A 95 2.49 14.36 -14.70
N THR A 96 2.10 14.59 -15.96
CA THR A 96 3.02 15.13 -16.97
C THR A 96 3.24 16.63 -16.79
N ASP A 97 4.38 17.13 -17.26
CA ASP A 97 4.68 18.57 -17.24
C ASP A 97 3.63 19.40 -18.00
N GLU A 98 3.10 18.86 -19.11
CA GLU A 98 2.05 19.51 -19.88
C GLU A 98 0.74 19.60 -19.10
N PHE A 99 0.37 18.55 -18.38
CA PHE A 99 -0.79 18.56 -17.49
C PHE A 99 -0.62 19.63 -16.41
N MET A 100 0.55 19.70 -15.77
CA MET A 100 0.80 20.74 -14.75
C MET A 100 0.76 22.15 -15.32
N LYS A 101 1.16 22.38 -16.58
CA LYS A 101 1.06 23.70 -17.21
C LYS A 101 -0.38 24.10 -17.52
N ASN A 102 -1.23 23.13 -17.86
CA ASN A 102 -2.58 23.37 -18.39
C ASN A 102 -3.72 23.05 -17.39
N GLY A 103 -3.42 22.41 -16.26
CA GLY A 103 -4.42 21.84 -15.35
C GLY A 103 -5.24 22.88 -14.56
N GLY A 104 -4.71 24.09 -14.36
CA GLY A 104 -5.39 25.11 -13.57
C GLY A 104 -5.67 24.63 -12.14
N GLU A 105 -6.91 24.78 -11.67
CA GLU A 105 -7.32 24.46 -10.29
C GLU A 105 -7.13 22.98 -9.90
N ILE A 106 -7.09 22.06 -10.88
CA ILE A 106 -6.86 20.63 -10.58
C ILE A 106 -5.46 20.39 -10.00
N ASN A 107 -4.49 21.23 -10.35
CA ASN A 107 -3.12 21.11 -9.85
C ASN A 107 -3.08 21.33 -8.34
N ASP A 108 -3.84 22.32 -7.86
CA ASP A 108 -3.93 22.62 -6.43
C ASP A 108 -4.59 21.47 -5.67
N TYR A 109 -5.64 20.87 -6.24
CA TYR A 109 -6.26 19.68 -5.68
C TYR A 109 -5.27 18.51 -5.61
N LEU A 110 -4.60 18.17 -6.71
CA LEU A 110 -3.66 17.04 -6.75
C LEU A 110 -2.44 17.27 -5.84
N ALA A 111 -2.02 18.51 -5.66
CA ALA A 111 -0.94 18.88 -4.73
C ALA A 111 -1.36 18.78 -3.26
N LYS A 112 -2.63 19.06 -2.93
CA LYS A 112 -3.17 18.98 -1.56
C LYS A 112 -3.67 17.60 -1.17
N ARG A 113 -4.11 16.79 -2.15
CA ARG A 113 -4.75 15.50 -1.91
C ARG A 113 -3.76 14.50 -1.33
N VAL A 114 -3.96 14.17 -0.06
CA VAL A 114 -3.20 13.14 0.65
C VAL A 114 -4.17 12.18 1.33
N TYR A 115 -4.17 10.92 0.88
CA TYR A 115 -4.85 9.84 1.58
C TYR A 115 -3.99 9.36 2.74
N THR A 116 -4.56 9.31 3.95
CA THR A 116 -3.90 8.67 5.09
C THR A 116 -3.98 7.15 4.94
N ALA A 117 -3.00 6.44 5.51
CA ALA A 117 -3.03 4.97 5.52
C ALA A 117 -4.28 4.44 6.24
N GLU A 118 -4.74 5.14 7.29
CA GLU A 118 -5.95 4.81 8.03
C GLU A 118 -7.20 4.93 7.16
N ALA A 119 -7.40 6.05 6.47
CA ALA A 119 -8.57 6.25 5.61
C ALA A 119 -8.56 5.32 4.39
N MET A 120 -7.39 5.02 3.82
CA MET A 120 -7.30 4.01 2.76
C MET A 120 -7.61 2.61 3.31
N GLY A 121 -7.10 2.28 4.50
CA GLY A 121 -7.37 1.01 5.17
C GLY A 121 -8.85 0.78 5.45
N SER A 122 -9.56 1.78 5.99
CA SER A 122 -11.01 1.68 6.24
C SER A 122 -11.81 1.42 4.96
N MET A 123 -11.47 2.10 3.86
CA MET A 123 -12.14 1.88 2.57
C MET A 123 -11.88 0.48 2.01
N LEU A 124 -10.65 -0.04 2.13
CA LEU A 124 -10.34 -1.40 1.68
C LEU A 124 -11.06 -2.47 2.51
N VAL A 125 -11.27 -2.22 3.80
CA VAL A 125 -12.08 -3.09 4.66
C VAL A 125 -13.55 -3.04 4.25
N PHE A 126 -14.12 -1.84 4.07
CA PHE A 126 -15.49 -1.65 3.59
C PHE A 126 -15.73 -2.38 2.25
N MET A 127 -14.84 -2.19 1.28
CA MET A 127 -14.92 -2.89 -0.01
C MET A 127 -14.92 -4.41 0.13
N ALA A 128 -14.15 -4.94 1.08
CA ALA A 128 -14.07 -6.37 1.31
C ALA A 128 -15.32 -6.94 2.02
N ASP A 129 -15.83 -6.24 3.04
CA ASP A 129 -16.95 -6.69 3.86
C ASP A 129 -18.30 -6.54 3.12
N GLU A 130 -18.48 -5.41 2.43
CA GLU A 130 -19.72 -5.11 1.70
C GLU A 130 -19.70 -5.59 0.25
N GLN A 131 -18.59 -6.20 -0.18
CA GLN A 131 -18.33 -6.55 -1.59
C GLN A 131 -18.50 -5.35 -2.54
N ALA A 132 -18.19 -4.15 -2.02
CA ALA A 132 -18.35 -2.88 -2.71
C ALA A 132 -17.27 -2.69 -3.78
N ASP A 133 -17.64 -2.02 -4.86
CA ASP A 133 -16.68 -1.62 -5.89
C ASP A 133 -16.01 -0.27 -5.54
N GLY A 134 -15.13 0.20 -6.43
CA GLY A 134 -14.42 1.46 -6.22
C GLY A 134 -15.34 2.69 -6.22
N GLY A 135 -16.47 2.64 -6.92
CA GLY A 135 -17.46 3.71 -6.92
C GLY A 135 -18.20 3.79 -5.59
N ASP A 136 -18.64 2.64 -5.07
CA ASP A 136 -19.28 2.54 -3.75
C ASP A 136 -18.32 3.04 -2.65
N ALA A 137 -17.06 2.60 -2.69
CA ALA A 137 -16.04 3.05 -1.74
C ALA A 137 -15.75 4.55 -1.84
N ALA A 138 -15.82 5.14 -3.03
CA ALA A 138 -15.65 6.58 -3.20
C ALA A 138 -16.80 7.37 -2.56
N VAL A 139 -18.04 6.88 -2.68
CA VAL A 139 -19.20 7.48 -2.00
C VAL A 139 -19.07 7.33 -0.49
N GLU A 140 -18.73 6.13 -0.01
CA GLU A 140 -18.51 5.87 1.42
C GLU A 140 -17.41 6.77 1.99
N PHE A 141 -16.32 6.96 1.23
CA PHE A 141 -15.23 7.87 1.60
C PHE A 141 -15.72 9.32 1.71
N LEU A 142 -16.51 9.78 0.74
CA LEU A 142 -17.05 11.14 0.75
C LEU A 142 -18.02 11.38 1.93
N LEU A 143 -18.80 10.37 2.32
CA LEU A 143 -19.73 10.46 3.45
C LEU A 143 -19.02 10.44 4.80
N ASN A 144 -18.01 9.59 4.98
CA ASN A 144 -17.43 9.29 6.29
C ASN A 144 -16.08 9.96 6.56
N HIS A 145 -15.41 10.49 5.54
CA HIS A 145 -14.12 11.16 5.67
C HIS A 145 -14.17 12.64 5.27
N GLU A 146 -15.30 13.31 5.57
CA GLU A 146 -15.52 14.75 5.30
C GLU A 146 -14.38 15.64 5.81
N ASP A 147 -13.94 15.42 7.04
CA ASP A 147 -12.87 16.20 7.66
C ASP A 147 -11.55 16.12 6.91
N LEU A 148 -11.29 15.01 6.22
CA LEU A 148 -10.09 14.82 5.42
C LEU A 148 -10.24 15.50 4.06
N TRP A 149 -11.25 15.13 3.26
CA TRP A 149 -11.32 15.57 1.87
C TRP A 149 -11.65 17.06 1.71
N LYS A 150 -12.29 17.69 2.70
CA LYS A 150 -12.53 19.15 2.69
C LYS A 150 -11.25 19.96 2.72
N THR A 151 -10.16 19.41 3.26
CA THR A 151 -8.85 20.08 3.23
C THR A 151 -8.24 20.11 1.83
N TRP A 152 -8.72 19.27 0.92
CA TRP A 152 -8.17 19.15 -0.44
C TRP A 152 -8.79 20.14 -1.43
N VAL A 153 -9.97 20.68 -1.12
CA VAL A 153 -10.77 21.51 -2.02
C VAL A 153 -11.13 22.85 -1.38
N SER A 154 -11.63 23.80 -2.17
CA SER A 154 -12.17 25.05 -1.63
C SER A 154 -13.50 24.82 -0.89
N GLU A 155 -13.89 25.76 -0.03
CA GLU A 155 -15.19 25.70 0.66
C GLU A 155 -16.37 25.66 -0.31
N GLU A 156 -16.27 26.37 -1.45
CA GLU A 156 -17.29 26.35 -2.50
C GLU A 156 -17.43 24.95 -3.12
N VAL A 157 -16.32 24.31 -3.45
CA VAL A 157 -16.33 22.95 -4.02
C VAL A 157 -16.83 21.95 -2.97
N ALA A 158 -16.42 22.10 -1.71
CA ALA A 158 -16.93 21.26 -0.64
C ALA A 158 -18.45 21.36 -0.47
N ALA A 159 -19.01 22.58 -0.53
CA ALA A 159 -20.46 22.77 -0.49
C ALA A 159 -21.17 22.10 -1.67
N LYS A 160 -20.59 22.14 -2.88
CA LYS A 160 -21.14 21.45 -4.06
C LYS A 160 -21.13 19.93 -3.92
N ILE A 161 -20.02 19.36 -3.42
CA ILE A 161 -19.90 17.92 -3.17
C ILE A 161 -20.97 17.49 -2.16
N LYS A 162 -21.08 18.19 -1.03
CA LYS A 162 -22.08 17.88 0.00
C LYS A 162 -23.52 18.00 -0.48
N GLY A 163 -23.81 18.92 -1.40
CA GLY A 163 -25.14 19.06 -1.98
C GLY A 163 -25.50 17.97 -3.00
N ALA A 164 -24.52 17.21 -3.49
CA ALA A 164 -24.69 16.15 -4.48
C ALA A 164 -24.67 14.73 -3.89
N LEU A 165 -24.19 14.57 -2.64
CA LEU A 165 -24.31 13.37 -1.82
C LEU A 165 -25.73 13.25 -1.25
#